data_AF-A0A3Q7YPH5-F1
#
_entry.id   AF-A0A3Q7YPH5-F1
#
_cell.length_a   1.000
_cell.length_b   1.000
_cell.length_c   1.000
_cell.angle_alpha   90.00
_cell.angle_beta   90.00
_cell.angle_gamma   90.00
#
_symmetry.space_group_name_H-M   'P 1'
#
loop_
_entity.id
_entity.type
_entity.pdbx_description
1 polymer ?
#
loop_
_entity_poly.entity_id
_entity_poly.type
_entity_poly.pdbx_seq_one_letter_code
_entity_poly.pdbx_strand_id
1 'polypeptide(L)'
;AIQQLEGAFAIAFKSKHFPGECVASRRGSPLLVGIKAKTKLATDHIPILYAKAHRPHGQPQQQAYQVLPSGDCSAEFQPLERKEVEYFFASDASAVIEHTNRVIYLEDDDVAAVKSDGTLSIHRLNKSSDDPHAREIITLKMEIQQIMKGNYDYFMLKEIFEQPESVVNTMRGRMRFDTQTVVLGGIKEYIPEIKRCRRLMLIACGTS
;
A
#
# COMPACT_ATOMS: atom_id res chain seq x y z
N ALA A 1 20.63 4.85 7.51
CA ALA A 1 20.99 4.07 6.31
C ALA A 1 20.25 4.56 5.07
N ILE A 2 18.92 4.49 5.01
CA ILE A 2 18.14 4.89 3.83
C ILE A 2 18.36 6.33 3.34
N GLN A 3 18.71 7.27 4.24
CA GLN A 3 19.04 8.66 3.88
C GLN A 3 20.30 8.78 3.01
N GLN A 4 21.20 7.79 3.06
CA GLN A 4 22.44 7.76 2.29
C GLN A 4 22.28 6.94 1.00
N LEU A 5 21.11 6.33 0.78
CA LEU A 5 20.83 5.56 -0.44
C LEU A 5 20.24 6.49 -1.50
N GLU A 6 20.77 6.38 -2.72
CA GLU A 6 20.28 7.06 -3.91
C GLU A 6 19.64 6.06 -4.89
N GLY A 7 18.73 6.54 -5.73
CA GLY A 7 18.00 5.72 -6.70
C GLY A 7 16.71 5.11 -6.18
N ALA A 8 16.19 4.12 -6.91
CA ALA A 8 14.96 3.41 -6.60
C ALA A 8 15.25 2.05 -5.97
N PHE A 9 14.53 1.71 -4.90
CA PHE A 9 14.71 0.47 -4.15
C PHE A 9 13.42 0.03 -3.44
N ALA A 10 13.29 -1.27 -3.22
CA ALA A 10 12.39 -1.89 -2.25
C ALA A 10 13.20 -2.93 -1.49
N ILE A 11 13.34 -2.77 -0.18
CA ILE A 11 14.29 -3.54 0.64
C ILE A 11 13.61 -4.03 1.92
N ALA A 12 13.97 -5.25 2.34
CA ALA A 12 13.59 -5.83 3.62
C ALA A 12 14.86 -6.29 4.35
N PHE A 13 14.94 -5.99 5.64
CA PHE A 13 16.08 -6.24 6.49
C PHE A 13 15.72 -7.23 7.60
N LYS A 14 16.63 -8.16 7.84
CA LYS A 14 16.62 -9.09 8.97
C LYS A 14 18.01 -9.13 9.57
N SER A 15 18.12 -9.25 10.90
CA SER A 15 19.39 -9.23 11.59
C SER A 15 19.45 -10.31 12.68
N LYS A 16 20.65 -10.87 12.91
CA LYS A 16 20.89 -11.76 14.05
C LYS A 16 20.85 -11.01 15.39
N HIS A 17 21.09 -9.69 15.37
CA HIS A 17 21.03 -8.84 16.56
C HIS A 17 19.60 -8.50 16.98
N PHE A 18 18.66 -8.60 16.05
CA PHE A 18 17.24 -8.31 16.24
C PHE A 18 16.41 -9.52 15.78
N PRO A 19 16.48 -10.65 16.51
CA PRO A 19 15.80 -11.87 16.11
C PRO A 19 14.28 -11.70 16.18
N GLY A 20 13.58 -12.16 15.15
CA GLY A 20 12.11 -12.02 15.05
C GLY A 20 11.64 -10.67 14.53
N GLU A 21 12.54 -9.74 14.26
CA GLU A 21 12.20 -8.43 13.69
C GLU A 21 12.40 -8.40 12.17
N CYS A 22 11.58 -7.61 11.50
CA CYS A 22 11.69 -7.31 10.07
C CYS A 22 11.47 -5.82 9.85
N VAL A 23 12.37 -5.17 9.10
CA VAL A 23 12.22 -3.77 8.71
C VAL A 23 12.22 -3.67 7.19
N ALA A 24 11.22 -3.02 6.60
CA ALA A 24 11.11 -2.86 5.18
C ALA A 24 10.90 -1.40 4.79
N SER A 25 11.45 -0.99 3.65
CA SER A 25 11.34 0.38 3.15
C SER A 25 11.44 0.41 1.63
N ARG A 26 10.89 1.46 1.02
CA ARG A 26 10.92 1.66 -0.43
C ARG A 26 11.14 3.11 -0.82
N ARG A 27 11.61 3.29 -2.06
CA ARG A 27 11.62 4.54 -2.81
C ARG A 27 11.55 4.21 -4.30
N GLY A 28 10.55 4.69 -5.03
CA GLY A 28 10.43 4.47 -6.47
C GLY A 28 10.25 3.01 -6.92
N SER A 29 9.97 2.06 -6.01
CA SER A 29 9.72 0.65 -6.33
C SER A 29 8.56 0.10 -5.48
N PRO A 30 7.62 -0.67 -6.04
CA PRO A 30 6.48 -1.20 -5.30
C PRO A 30 6.89 -2.09 -4.11
N LEU A 31 6.22 -1.89 -2.98
CA LEU A 31 6.37 -2.72 -1.79
C LEU A 31 5.06 -2.67 -0.98
N LEU A 32 4.57 -3.83 -0.57
CA LEU A 32 3.36 -3.97 0.24
C LEU A 32 3.55 -4.98 1.37
N VAL A 33 2.68 -4.88 2.36
CA VAL A 33 2.61 -5.76 3.53
C VAL A 33 1.24 -6.41 3.59
N GLY A 34 1.17 -7.72 3.35
CA GLY A 34 0.00 -8.54 3.62
C GLY A 34 -0.15 -8.82 5.11
N ILE A 35 -1.39 -8.74 5.61
CA ILE A 35 -1.71 -9.02 7.02
C ILE A 35 -2.71 -10.16 7.09
N LYS A 36 -2.37 -11.22 7.81
CA LYS A 36 -3.29 -12.31 8.14
C LYS A 36 -3.38 -12.45 9.65
N ALA A 37 -4.58 -12.25 10.18
CA ALA A 37 -4.89 -12.39 11.59
C ALA A 37 -6.19 -13.18 11.75
N LYS A 38 -6.25 -14.06 12.76
CA LYS A 38 -7.47 -14.83 13.09
C LYS A 38 -8.53 -13.96 13.77
N THR A 39 -8.14 -12.81 14.33
CA THR A 39 -9.01 -11.87 15.05
C THR A 39 -9.27 -10.61 14.24
N LYS A 40 -10.38 -9.91 14.54
CA LYS A 40 -10.63 -8.58 13.99
C LYS A 40 -9.48 -7.65 14.37
N LEU A 41 -9.03 -6.85 13.41
CA LEU A 41 -7.98 -5.87 13.62
C LEU A 41 -8.55 -4.70 14.43
N ALA A 42 -7.70 -4.09 15.26
CA ALA A 42 -8.08 -2.95 16.10
C ALA A 42 -8.45 -1.71 15.27
N THR A 43 -7.86 -1.57 14.09
CA THR A 43 -8.04 -0.44 13.18
C THR A 43 -7.75 -0.90 11.75
N ASP A 44 -8.43 -0.28 10.78
CA ASP A 44 -8.14 -0.43 9.35
C ASP A 44 -7.15 0.64 8.84
N HIS A 45 -6.61 1.46 9.75
CA HIS A 45 -5.63 2.51 9.45
C HIS A 45 -4.45 2.40 10.41
N ILE A 46 -3.22 2.32 9.89
CA ILE A 46 -2.00 2.34 10.69
C ILE A 46 -1.42 3.77 10.68
N PRO A 47 -1.33 4.45 11.83
CA PRO A 47 -0.78 5.80 11.89
C PRO A 47 0.71 5.82 11.52
N ILE A 48 1.13 6.89 10.86
CA ILE A 48 2.53 7.12 10.51
C ILE A 48 3.22 7.85 11.66
N LEU A 49 4.29 7.24 12.16
CA LEU A 49 5.10 7.76 13.24
C LEU A 49 6.24 8.61 12.70
N TYR A 50 6.44 9.78 13.28
CA TYR A 50 7.52 10.68 12.90
C TYR A 50 8.59 10.74 13.97
N ALA A 51 9.85 10.70 13.57
CA ALA A 51 10.96 10.89 14.50
C ALA A 51 10.87 12.29 15.14
N LYS A 52 11.01 12.38 16.46
CA LYS A 52 11.19 13.67 17.14
C LYS A 52 12.51 14.28 16.64
N ALA A 53 12.45 15.49 16.08
CA ALA A 53 13.65 16.22 15.70
C ALA A 53 14.64 16.28 16.88
N HIS A 54 15.92 15.97 16.60
CA HIS A 54 16.99 16.04 17.58
C HIS A 54 17.08 17.47 18.12
N ARG A 55 16.69 17.71 19.37
CA ARG A 55 16.86 19.03 20.00
C ARG A 55 18.34 19.20 20.36
N PRO A 56 19.00 20.31 19.98
CA PRO A 56 20.24 20.69 20.64
C PRO A 56 19.95 20.97 22.12
N HIS A 57 20.88 20.55 22.98
CA HIS A 57 20.76 20.60 24.43
C HIS A 57 20.62 22.07 24.92
N GLY A 58 19.55 22.41 25.65
CA GLY A 58 19.57 23.57 26.56
C GLY A 58 18.60 24.75 26.35
N GLN A 59 17.32 24.57 26.01
CA GLN A 59 16.32 25.66 26.17
C GLN A 59 15.02 25.20 26.87
N PRO A 60 14.47 26.03 27.80
CA PRO A 60 13.28 25.69 28.58
C PRO A 60 11.99 25.77 27.76
N GLN A 61 11.01 24.94 28.16
CA GLN A 61 9.75 24.69 27.46
C GLN A 61 8.86 25.94 27.38
N GLN A 62 8.54 26.37 26.16
CA GLN A 62 7.27 27.04 25.87
C GLN A 62 6.39 26.13 25.02
N GLN A 63 5.16 25.95 25.49
CA GLN A 63 4.15 25.05 24.95
C GLN A 63 3.77 25.43 23.52
N ALA A 64 4.08 24.56 22.57
CA ALA A 64 3.44 24.55 21.25
C ALA A 64 2.66 23.23 21.13
N TYR A 65 1.36 23.38 20.87
CA TYR A 65 0.34 22.33 20.83
C TYR A 65 0.82 21.05 20.13
N GLN A 66 1.12 20.02 20.93
CA GLN A 66 1.13 18.64 20.47
C GLN A 66 -0.24 18.05 20.82
N VAL A 67 -1.01 17.66 19.82
CA VAL A 67 -2.05 16.65 20.02
C VAL A 67 -1.32 15.31 20.17
N LEU A 68 -0.79 15.07 21.36
CA LEU A 68 -0.54 13.73 21.86
C LEU A 68 -1.81 13.33 22.63
N PRO A 69 -2.40 12.15 22.38
CA PRO A 69 -3.24 11.55 23.39
C PRO A 69 -2.32 11.15 24.55
N SER A 70 -2.49 11.80 25.69
CA SER A 70 -2.02 11.28 26.97
C SER A 70 -2.90 10.08 27.33
N GLY A 71 -2.30 8.91 27.47
CA GLY A 71 -2.97 7.66 27.88
C GLY A 71 -2.65 6.51 26.93
N ASP A 72 -2.17 5.40 27.48
CA ASP A 72 -1.87 4.09 26.88
C ASP A 72 -1.85 4.01 25.33
N CYS A 73 -0.64 3.91 24.79
CA CYS A 73 -0.28 4.04 23.37
C CYS A 73 -1.15 3.19 22.41
N SER A 74 -2.05 3.85 21.67
CA SER A 74 -2.86 3.27 20.59
C SER A 74 -2.27 3.47 19.18
N ALA A 75 -1.00 3.87 19.08
CA ALA A 75 -0.34 4.22 17.82
C ALA A 75 0.40 3.05 17.14
N GLU A 76 0.25 1.84 17.68
CA GLU A 76 0.90 0.62 17.21
C GLU A 76 -0.17 -0.38 16.75
N PHE A 77 0.08 -1.06 15.63
CA PHE A 77 -0.78 -2.17 15.24
C PHE A 77 -0.52 -3.32 16.21
N GLN A 78 -1.45 -3.52 17.14
CA GLN A 78 -1.44 -4.64 18.07
C GLN A 78 -2.66 -5.52 17.81
N PRO A 79 -2.48 -6.84 17.65
CA PRO A 79 -3.60 -7.78 17.71
C PRO A 79 -4.32 -7.63 19.05
N LEU A 80 -5.65 -7.50 19.04
CA LEU A 80 -6.50 -7.29 20.23
C LEU A 80 -6.40 -8.41 21.29
N GLU A 81 -5.75 -9.53 20.99
CA GLU A 81 -5.45 -10.64 21.90
C GLU A 81 -4.10 -11.25 21.54
N ARG A 82 -3.42 -11.94 22.48
CA ARG A 82 -2.18 -12.74 22.29
C ARG A 82 -2.36 -13.87 21.26
N LYS A 83 -2.63 -13.55 20.01
CA LYS A 83 -2.88 -14.51 18.93
C LYS A 83 -2.00 -14.19 17.73
N GLU A 84 -1.59 -15.28 17.10
CA GLU A 84 -0.71 -15.37 15.94
C GLU A 84 -1.15 -14.40 14.82
N VAL A 85 -0.25 -13.49 14.46
CA VAL A 85 -0.35 -12.63 13.28
C VAL A 85 0.77 -13.02 12.32
N GLU A 86 0.43 -13.09 11.03
CA GLU A 86 1.39 -13.36 9.95
C GLU A 86 1.49 -12.13 9.04
N TYR A 87 2.72 -11.72 8.75
CA TYR A 87 3.04 -10.61 7.86
C TYR A 87 3.75 -11.10 6.61
N PHE A 88 3.30 -10.65 5.44
CA PHE A 88 3.85 -11.03 4.14
C PHE A 88 4.37 -9.79 3.42
N PHE A 89 5.69 -9.64 3.32
CA PHE A 89 6.31 -8.55 2.57
C PHE A 89 6.50 -8.98 1.12
N ALA A 90 6.00 -8.19 0.17
CA ALA A 90 6.12 -8.50 -1.25
C ALA A 90 6.19 -7.22 -2.10
N SER A 91 6.82 -7.31 -3.27
CA SER A 91 6.77 -6.25 -4.27
C SER A 91 5.48 -6.27 -5.11
N ASP A 92 4.80 -7.41 -5.16
CA ASP A 92 3.58 -7.61 -5.94
C ASP A 92 2.51 -8.33 -5.11
N ALA A 93 1.24 -7.99 -5.36
CA ALA A 93 0.10 -8.49 -4.60
C ALA A 93 -0.23 -9.96 -4.92
N SER A 94 0.16 -10.47 -6.09
CA SER A 94 0.00 -11.88 -6.47
C SER A 94 0.73 -12.84 -5.53
N ALA A 95 1.85 -12.43 -4.94
CA ALA A 95 2.59 -13.24 -3.97
C ALA A 95 1.91 -13.30 -2.59
N VAL A 96 0.94 -12.43 -2.32
CA VAL A 96 0.27 -12.31 -1.02
C VAL A 96 -1.15 -12.85 -1.04
N ILE A 97 -1.83 -12.78 -2.19
CA ILE A 97 -3.26 -13.07 -2.32
C ILE A 97 -3.65 -14.51 -1.93
N GLU A 98 -2.73 -15.47 -2.06
CA GLU A 98 -2.91 -16.85 -1.56
C GLU A 98 -3.12 -16.90 -0.04
N HIS A 99 -2.46 -16.00 0.69
CA HIS A 99 -2.46 -16.00 2.14
C HIS A 99 -3.48 -15.03 2.71
N THR A 100 -3.61 -13.84 2.12
CA THR A 100 -4.53 -12.79 2.58
C THR A 100 -4.85 -11.81 1.47
N ASN A 101 -6.09 -11.30 1.48
CA ASN A 101 -6.50 -10.19 0.63
C ASN A 101 -6.36 -8.83 1.32
N ARG A 102 -5.86 -8.78 2.56
CA ARG A 102 -5.66 -7.53 3.30
C ARG A 102 -4.22 -7.09 3.18
N VAL A 103 -3.99 -5.94 2.55
CA VAL A 103 -2.65 -5.41 2.29
C VAL A 103 -2.54 -3.94 2.66
N ILE A 104 -1.32 -3.53 2.99
CA ILE A 104 -0.92 -2.14 3.11
C ILE A 104 0.09 -1.85 2.02
N TYR A 105 -0.22 -0.90 1.15
CA TYR A 105 0.76 -0.39 0.19
C TYR A 105 1.64 0.64 0.90
N LEU A 106 2.96 0.39 0.88
CA LEU A 106 3.91 1.37 1.37
C LEU A 106 4.11 2.46 0.32
N GLU A 107 4.36 3.68 0.79
CA GLU A 107 4.77 4.80 -0.03
C GLU A 107 6.27 5.06 0.11
N ASP A 108 6.79 5.95 -0.73
CA ASP A 108 8.20 6.33 -0.70
C ASP A 108 8.60 6.88 0.67
N ASP A 109 9.76 6.45 1.17
CA ASP A 109 10.31 6.79 2.48
C ASP A 109 9.52 6.27 3.70
N ASP A 110 8.50 5.44 3.48
CA ASP A 110 7.94 4.64 4.57
C ASP A 110 8.96 3.60 5.06
N VAL A 111 9.02 3.46 6.38
CA VAL A 111 9.80 2.42 7.08
C VAL A 111 8.83 1.60 7.91
N ALA A 112 8.42 0.46 7.37
CA ALA A 112 7.62 -0.52 8.08
C ALA A 112 8.52 -1.37 8.98
N ALA A 113 8.18 -1.48 10.26
CA ALA A 113 8.91 -2.27 11.24
C ALA A 113 7.95 -3.22 11.96
N VAL A 114 8.24 -4.51 11.88
CA VAL A 114 7.63 -5.57 12.70
C VAL A 114 8.59 -5.89 13.83
N LYS A 115 8.15 -5.63 15.06
CA LYS A 115 8.89 -5.93 16.29
C LYS A 115 8.72 -7.39 16.69
N SER A 116 9.57 -7.87 17.61
CA SER A 116 9.58 -9.26 18.09
C SER A 116 8.29 -9.69 18.79
N ASP A 117 7.51 -8.73 19.29
CA ASP A 117 6.19 -8.94 19.88
C ASP A 117 5.07 -9.08 18.81
N GLY A 118 5.40 -8.98 17.53
CA GLY A 118 4.47 -9.04 16.40
C GLY A 118 3.81 -7.71 16.08
N THR A 119 4.23 -6.61 16.70
CA THR A 119 3.67 -5.28 16.47
C THR A 119 4.19 -4.68 15.16
N LEU A 120 3.29 -4.28 14.26
CA LEU A 120 3.63 -3.54 13.03
C LEU A 120 3.51 -2.03 13.26
N SER A 121 4.51 -1.28 12.82
CA SER A 121 4.52 0.18 12.86
C SER A 121 5.11 0.75 11.58
N ILE A 122 4.66 1.94 11.17
CA ILE A 122 5.16 2.63 9.99
C ILE A 122 5.76 3.95 10.44
N HIS A 123 7.02 4.19 10.06
CA HIS A 123 7.77 5.38 10.43
C HIS A 123 8.17 6.18 9.20
N ARG A 124 8.23 7.50 9.35
CA ARG A 124 8.75 8.43 8.35
C ARG A 124 9.62 9.48 9.02
N LEU A 125 10.66 9.93 8.31
CA LEU A 125 11.63 10.89 8.84
C LEU A 125 11.09 12.32 8.82
N ASN A 126 10.50 12.73 7.70
CA ASN A 126 10.03 14.09 7.47
C ASN A 126 8.52 14.10 7.28
N LYS A 127 7.84 15.05 7.93
CA LYS A 127 6.42 15.30 7.69
C LYS A 127 6.27 16.30 6.55
N SER A 128 5.66 15.87 5.44
CA SER A 128 5.16 16.80 4.42
C SER A 128 3.75 17.25 4.80
N SER A 129 3.37 18.47 4.45
CA SER A 129 2.02 19.01 4.72
C SER A 129 0.92 18.23 4.00
N ASP A 130 1.26 17.56 2.90
CA ASP A 130 0.32 16.86 2.01
C ASP A 130 0.32 15.34 2.23
N ASP A 131 1.10 14.85 3.20
CA ASP A 131 1.25 13.41 3.46
C ASP A 131 0.12 12.90 4.37
N PRO A 132 -0.57 11.81 3.98
CA PRO A 132 -1.53 11.14 4.85
C PRO A 132 -0.93 10.88 6.23
N HIS A 133 -1.75 10.96 7.27
CA HIS A 133 -1.30 10.69 8.64
C HIS A 133 -1.35 9.19 9.00
N ALA A 134 -1.88 8.37 8.11
CA ALA A 134 -1.99 6.92 8.27
C ALA A 134 -1.98 6.21 6.92
N ARG A 135 -1.61 4.93 6.92
CA ARG A 135 -1.79 4.01 5.78
C ARG A 135 -3.03 3.16 5.99
N GLU A 136 -3.85 3.06 4.96
CA GLU A 136 -5.06 2.24 4.96
C GLU A 136 -4.74 0.76 4.70
N ILE A 137 -5.44 -0.13 5.40
CA ILE A 137 -5.47 -1.56 5.11
C ILE A 137 -6.52 -1.80 4.01
N ILE A 138 -6.04 -1.99 2.79
CA ILE A 138 -6.87 -2.18 1.61
C ILE A 138 -7.23 -3.66 1.46
N THR A 139 -8.48 -3.93 1.10
CA THR A 139 -8.91 -5.28 0.69
C THR A 139 -8.78 -5.42 -0.83
N LEU A 140 -7.88 -6.30 -1.26
CA LEU A 140 -7.69 -6.66 -2.65
C LEU A 140 -8.97 -7.32 -3.19
N LYS A 141 -9.42 -6.82 -4.35
CA LYS A 141 -10.55 -7.39 -5.10
C LYS A 141 -10.13 -8.47 -6.09
N MET A 142 -8.84 -8.80 -6.13
CA MET A 142 -8.34 -9.88 -6.97
C MET A 142 -8.77 -11.22 -6.39
N GLU A 143 -9.33 -12.08 -7.22
CA GLU A 143 -9.62 -13.46 -6.84
C GLU A 143 -8.40 -14.33 -7.15
N ILE A 144 -8.10 -15.29 -6.27
CA ILE A 144 -6.97 -16.22 -6.45
C ILE A 144 -7.03 -16.91 -7.84
N GLN A 145 -8.23 -17.21 -8.33
CA GLN A 145 -8.42 -17.83 -9.64
C GLN A 145 -7.87 -16.98 -10.80
N GLN A 146 -7.85 -15.65 -10.66
CA GLN A 146 -7.34 -14.76 -11.71
C GLN A 146 -5.82 -14.89 -11.90
N ILE A 147 -5.09 -15.26 -10.84
CA ILE A 147 -3.63 -15.45 -10.87
C ILE A 147 -3.19 -16.91 -11.10
N MET A 148 -4.14 -17.85 -11.12
CA MET A 148 -3.87 -19.26 -11.38
C MET A 148 -4.02 -19.59 -12.86
N LYS A 149 -3.36 -20.65 -13.33
CA LYS A 149 -3.54 -21.15 -14.71
C LYS A 149 -4.90 -21.81 -14.95
N GLY A 150 -5.59 -22.27 -13.89
CA GLY A 150 -6.83 -23.00 -14.01
C GLY A 150 -6.67 -24.25 -14.87
N ASN A 151 -7.56 -24.42 -15.86
CA ASN A 151 -7.55 -25.57 -16.78
C ASN A 151 -6.63 -25.37 -18.01
N TYR A 152 -5.79 -24.34 -18.03
CA TYR A 152 -4.90 -24.04 -19.15
C TYR A 152 -3.45 -24.47 -18.86
N ASP A 153 -2.73 -24.87 -19.89
CA ASP A 153 -1.33 -25.29 -19.77
C ASP A 153 -0.40 -24.11 -19.46
N TYR A 154 -0.70 -22.93 -20.04
CA TYR A 154 0.11 -21.72 -19.97
C TYR A 154 -0.73 -20.47 -19.65
N PHE A 155 -0.16 -19.52 -18.92
CA PHE A 155 -0.82 -18.23 -18.62
C PHE A 155 -1.18 -17.44 -19.88
N MET A 156 -0.29 -17.41 -20.87
CA MET A 156 -0.57 -16.74 -22.16
C MET A 156 -1.81 -17.31 -22.85
N LEU A 157 -2.00 -18.64 -22.79
CA LEU A 157 -3.18 -19.28 -23.37
C LEU A 157 -4.45 -18.89 -22.61
N LYS A 158 -4.41 -18.94 -21.27
CA LYS A 158 -5.50 -18.45 -20.41
C LYS A 158 -5.87 -17.01 -20.76
N GLU A 159 -4.90 -16.10 -20.76
CA GLU A 159 -5.12 -14.67 -21.00
C GLU A 159 -5.69 -14.40 -22.40
N ILE A 160 -5.26 -15.13 -23.44
CA ILE A 160 -5.84 -15.04 -24.79
C ILE A 160 -7.32 -15.48 -24.78
N PHE A 161 -7.64 -16.59 -24.11
CA PHE A 161 -9.00 -17.13 -24.06
C PHE A 161 -9.92 -16.34 -23.13
N GLU A 162 -9.38 -15.63 -22.14
CA GLU A 162 -10.13 -14.76 -21.21
C GLU A 162 -10.37 -13.35 -21.76
N GLN A 163 -9.89 -13.02 -22.97
CA GLN A 163 -10.13 -11.71 -23.59
C GLN A 163 -11.61 -11.33 -23.70
N PRO A 164 -12.56 -12.22 -24.08
CA PRO A 164 -13.97 -11.86 -24.15
C PRO A 164 -14.52 -11.36 -22.81
N GLU A 165 -14.15 -12.02 -21.71
CA GLU A 165 -14.53 -11.59 -20.37
C GLU A 165 -13.82 -10.30 -19.96
N SER A 166 -12.52 -10.18 -20.26
CA SER A 166 -11.72 -8.99 -19.97
C SER A 166 -12.28 -7.73 -20.66
N VAL A 167 -12.78 -7.86 -21.89
CA VAL A 167 -13.45 -6.78 -22.63
C VAL A 167 -14.76 -6.39 -21.93
N VAL A 168 -15.59 -7.36 -21.53
CA VAL A 168 -16.83 -7.10 -20.78
C VAL A 168 -16.53 -6.41 -19.43
N ASN A 169 -15.50 -6.86 -18.71
CA ASN A 169 -15.06 -6.27 -17.45
C ASN A 169 -14.51 -4.84 -17.64
N THR A 170 -13.85 -4.57 -18.77
CA THR A 170 -13.40 -3.22 -19.14
C THR A 170 -14.59 -2.28 -19.39
N MET A 171 -15.71 -2.77 -19.95
CA MET A 171 -16.91 -1.97 -20.18
C MET A 171 -17.83 -1.87 -18.94
N ARG A 172 -17.73 -2.80 -17.99
CA ARG A 172 -18.62 -2.91 -16.81
C ARG A 172 -18.66 -1.59 -16.03
N GLY A 173 -19.88 -1.08 -15.82
CA GLY A 173 -20.12 0.19 -15.10
C GLY A 173 -19.69 1.45 -15.85
N ARG A 174 -19.08 1.31 -17.04
CA ARG A 174 -18.60 2.43 -17.88
C ARG A 174 -19.45 2.64 -19.12
N MET A 175 -20.08 1.59 -19.65
CA MET A 175 -21.01 1.67 -20.78
C MET A 175 -22.43 1.30 -20.34
N ARG A 176 -23.40 2.13 -20.70
CA ARG A 176 -24.83 1.87 -20.56
C ARG A 176 -25.43 1.67 -21.94
N PHE A 177 -25.71 0.41 -22.30
CA PHE A 177 -26.19 0.05 -23.64
C PHE A 177 -27.63 0.49 -23.91
N ASP A 178 -28.46 0.60 -22.86
CA ASP A 178 -29.85 1.08 -22.90
C ASP A 178 -29.93 2.56 -23.31
N THR A 179 -29.07 3.39 -22.71
CA THR A 179 -29.02 4.85 -22.93
C THR A 179 -27.95 5.27 -23.93
N GLN A 180 -27.15 4.32 -24.43
CA GLN A 180 -25.99 4.55 -25.30
C GLN A 180 -25.01 5.60 -24.72
N THR A 181 -24.79 5.57 -23.41
CA THR A 181 -23.91 6.53 -22.72
C THR A 181 -22.65 5.87 -22.20
N VAL A 182 -21.55 6.63 -22.21
CA VAL A 182 -20.25 6.22 -21.66
C VAL A 182 -19.87 7.15 -20.51
N VAL A 183 -19.53 6.59 -19.36
CA VAL A 183 -19.09 7.33 -18.18
C VAL A 183 -17.81 6.70 -17.64
N LEU A 184 -16.72 7.46 -17.71
CA LEU A 184 -15.43 7.08 -17.14
C LEU A 184 -15.26 7.79 -15.80
N GLY A 185 -15.69 7.13 -14.72
CA GLY A 185 -15.74 7.71 -13.37
C GLY A 185 -14.43 8.36 -12.93
N GLY A 186 -13.29 7.72 -13.21
CA GLY A 186 -11.97 8.20 -12.80
C GLY A 186 -11.49 9.50 -13.47
N ILE A 187 -12.12 9.92 -14.56
CA ILE A 187 -11.75 11.17 -15.26
C ILE A 187 -12.92 12.15 -15.38
N LYS A 188 -14.08 11.85 -14.77
CA LYS A 188 -15.34 12.59 -14.95
C LYS A 188 -15.18 14.09 -14.67
N GLU A 189 -14.47 14.44 -13.61
CA GLU A 189 -14.24 15.82 -13.17
C GLU A 189 -13.28 16.58 -14.10
N TYR A 190 -12.40 15.85 -14.79
CA TYR A 190 -11.38 16.40 -15.69
C TYR A 190 -11.84 16.47 -17.15
N ILE A 191 -12.95 15.83 -17.53
CA ILE A 191 -13.48 15.87 -18.91
C ILE A 191 -13.61 17.29 -19.48
N PRO A 192 -14.13 18.31 -18.74
CA PRO A 192 -14.22 19.67 -19.26
C PRO A 192 -12.86 20.28 -19.60
N GLU A 193 -11.82 19.94 -18.84
CA GLU A 193 -10.46 20.41 -19.09
C GLU A 193 -9.83 19.68 -20.28
N ILE A 194 -9.94 18.34 -20.32
CA ILE A 194 -9.46 17.51 -21.43
C ILE A 194 -10.07 17.97 -22.77
N LYS A 195 -11.36 18.33 -22.78
CA LYS A 195 -12.05 18.83 -23.99
C LYS A 195 -11.48 20.16 -24.52
N ARG A 196 -10.80 20.96 -23.68
CA ARG A 196 -10.17 22.23 -24.08
C ARG A 196 -8.75 22.03 -24.59
N CYS A 197 -8.14 20.86 -24.36
CA CYS A 197 -6.80 20.55 -24.86
C CYS A 197 -6.80 20.53 -26.40
N ARG A 198 -5.72 21.04 -26.99
CA ARG A 198 -5.55 21.13 -28.46
C ARG A 198 -4.72 19.99 -29.04
N ARG A 199 -4.14 19.14 -28.18
CA ARG A 199 -3.26 18.03 -28.57
C ARG A 199 -3.39 16.89 -27.57
N LEU A 200 -3.50 15.68 -28.09
CA LEU A 200 -3.39 14.43 -27.34
C LEU A 200 -2.04 13.80 -27.68
N MET A 201 -1.29 13.38 -26.66
CA MET A 201 -0.02 12.66 -26.84
C MET A 201 -0.17 11.29 -26.18
N LEU A 202 0.04 10.24 -26.97
CA LEU A 202 0.08 8.85 -26.48
C LEU A 202 1.55 8.46 -26.36
N ILE A 203 2.00 8.12 -25.15
CA ILE A 203 3.38 7.76 -24.85
C ILE A 203 3.35 6.36 -24.26
N ALA A 204 4.05 5.42 -24.91
CA ALA A 204 3.99 3.99 -24.63
C ALA A 204 5.32 3.32 -25.04
N CYS A 205 5.55 2.08 -24.60
CA CYS A 205 6.68 1.24 -25.01
C CYS A 205 6.18 -0.19 -25.25
N GLY A 206 6.64 -0.84 -26.32
CA GLY A 206 6.22 -2.22 -26.64
C GLY A 206 4.74 -2.31 -27.05
N THR A 207 4.02 -3.30 -26.50
CA THR A 207 2.62 -3.62 -26.81
C THR A 207 1.59 -2.75 -26.06
N SER A 208 2.03 -1.71 -25.35
CA SER A 208 1.17 -0.77 -24.61
C SER A 208 0.32 0.11 -25.52
#